data_AF-A0A9P5S395-F1
#
_entry.id   AF-A0A9P5S395-F1
#
_cell.length_a   1.000
_cell.length_b   1.000
_cell.length_c   1.000
_cell.angle_alpha   90.00
_cell.angle_beta   90.00
_cell.angle_gamma   90.00
#
_symmetry.space_group_name_H-M   'P 1'
#
loop_
_entity.id
_entity.type
_entity.pdbx_description
1 polymer ?
#
loop_
_entity_poly.entity_id
_entity_poly.type
_entity_poly.pdbx_seq_one_letter_code
_entity_poly.pdbx_strand_id
1 'polypeptide(L)'
;MSAAQKQEASPGLTTAAAATSKKSAILLPSVALMLALSCLFSPVTVQAGPTANVSVPAAAAQPFGSSPSFLLPPLHWIRTHLGTKSPYPHESRPVGPLKDTPKGYELVQLHLICRHGTRYPDSEKSVGFKKMADKLKGVKLPGFEWIKDWPSDALYPPARGNLLSVQGDADLYQIGRRFAIRYKTLLDKYPYDANSYEFASSAKSRSLQSAYGFSVGFFEGRLSDDSGSAVEKGVIGKRPPVQPVDISMLPL
;
A
#
# COMPACT_ATOMS: atom_id res chain seq x y z
N MET A 1 -1.76 37.71 64.83
CA MET A 1 -2.39 36.46 65.30
C MET A 1 -1.99 35.35 64.35
N SER A 2 -1.40 34.30 64.91
CA SER A 2 -0.70 33.20 64.24
C SER A 2 -1.67 32.06 63.90
N ALA A 3 -1.49 31.43 62.73
CA ALA A 3 -1.91 30.05 62.44
C ALA A 3 -1.20 29.65 61.13
N ALA A 4 -0.13 28.85 61.16
CA ALA A 4 -0.03 27.40 61.43
C ALA A 4 0.20 26.65 60.11
N GLN A 5 1.48 26.33 59.87
CA GLN A 5 1.95 25.34 58.88
C GLN A 5 1.45 23.94 59.27
N LYS A 6 1.00 23.17 58.28
CA LYS A 6 0.84 21.71 58.40
C LYS A 6 1.71 21.04 57.33
N GLN A 7 2.84 20.49 57.77
CA GLN A 7 3.63 19.51 57.03
C GLN A 7 2.88 18.16 57.05
N GLU A 8 2.72 17.53 55.87
CA GLU A 8 2.40 16.11 55.78
C GLU A 8 3.54 15.38 55.06
N ALA A 9 3.99 14.31 55.71
CA ALA A 9 5.15 13.50 55.39
C ALA A 9 4.82 12.42 54.35
N SER A 10 5.79 12.14 53.47
CA SER A 10 5.78 11.00 52.56
C SER A 10 5.98 9.66 53.29
N PRO A 11 5.30 8.58 52.89
CA PRO A 11 5.71 7.23 53.26
C PRO A 11 6.53 6.56 52.15
N GLY A 12 7.77 6.21 52.53
CA GLY A 12 8.43 4.92 52.31
C GLY A 12 8.32 4.22 50.96
N LEU A 13 9.36 4.39 50.14
CA LEU A 13 9.70 3.51 49.02
C LEU A 13 10.20 2.16 49.59
N THR A 14 9.42 1.10 49.45
CA THR A 14 9.86 -0.27 49.76
C THR A 14 10.38 -0.95 48.49
N THR A 15 11.63 -1.41 48.59
CA THR A 15 12.36 -2.19 47.59
C THR A 15 11.93 -3.66 47.67
N ALA A 16 11.56 -4.26 46.54
CA ALA A 16 11.39 -5.70 46.42
C ALA A 16 11.86 -6.22 45.06
N ALA A 17 12.99 -6.94 45.14
CA ALA A 17 13.40 -8.12 44.38
C ALA A 17 13.20 -8.15 42.85
N ALA A 18 14.32 -7.97 42.15
CA ALA A 18 14.51 -8.41 40.77
C ALA A 18 14.52 -9.95 40.71
N ALA A 19 13.52 -10.54 40.04
CA ALA A 19 13.52 -11.93 39.62
C ALA A 19 14.09 -12.03 38.20
N THR A 20 15.27 -12.63 38.10
CA THR A 20 15.94 -13.02 36.87
C THR A 20 15.21 -14.22 36.24
N SER A 21 14.74 -14.08 35.00
CA SER A 21 14.28 -15.21 34.19
C SER A 21 14.92 -15.20 32.80
N LYS A 22 15.79 -16.19 32.65
CA LYS A 22 16.41 -16.82 31.47
C LYS A 22 16.15 -16.18 30.09
N LYS A 23 17.19 -15.56 29.54
CA LYS A 23 17.34 -15.29 28.10
C LYS A 23 17.52 -16.61 27.35
N SER A 24 16.57 -16.98 26.50
CA SER A 24 16.81 -17.92 25.39
C SER A 24 17.11 -17.11 24.15
N ALA A 25 18.37 -17.13 23.72
CA ALA A 25 18.80 -16.59 22.44
C ALA A 25 18.46 -17.60 21.35
N ILE A 26 17.51 -17.26 20.48
CA ILE A 26 17.32 -17.95 19.21
C ILE A 26 18.00 -17.10 18.14
N LEU A 27 19.16 -17.58 17.71
CA LEU A 27 19.96 -17.04 16.63
C LEU A 27 19.32 -17.51 15.30
N LEU A 28 18.65 -16.61 14.57
CA LEU A 28 18.22 -16.89 13.19
C LEU A 28 19.17 -16.20 12.21
N PRO A 29 19.98 -16.94 11.42
CA PRO A 29 20.83 -16.38 10.40
C PRO A 29 20.02 -16.33 9.08
N SER A 30 19.53 -15.15 8.66
CA SER A 30 19.16 -14.90 7.25
C SER A 30 18.72 -13.45 7.03
N VAL A 31 19.67 -12.52 6.98
CA VAL A 31 19.45 -11.20 6.35
C VAL A 31 20.54 -10.87 5.31
N ALA A 32 21.50 -11.77 5.07
CA ALA A 32 22.58 -11.58 4.12
C ALA A 32 22.35 -12.33 2.79
N LEU A 33 21.25 -12.07 2.08
CA LEU A 33 21.15 -12.48 0.67
C LEU A 33 20.06 -11.72 -0.12
N MET A 34 20.09 -10.38 -0.14
CA MET A 34 19.36 -9.57 -1.13
C MET A 34 20.14 -8.27 -1.41
N LEU A 35 21.42 -8.41 -1.74
CA LEU A 35 22.27 -7.28 -2.13
C LEU A 35 23.26 -7.71 -3.23
N ALA A 36 22.74 -8.26 -4.33
CA ALA A 36 23.53 -8.54 -5.52
C ALA A 36 22.64 -8.69 -6.76
N LEU A 37 22.05 -7.58 -7.24
CA LEU A 37 21.59 -7.51 -8.64
C LEU A 37 21.48 -6.06 -9.12
N SER A 38 22.60 -5.34 -9.07
CA SER A 38 22.70 -3.99 -9.65
C SER A 38 24.12 -3.70 -10.10
N CYS A 39 24.60 -4.38 -11.14
CA CYS A 39 25.87 -4.04 -11.80
C CYS A 39 25.98 -4.75 -13.16
N LEU A 40 25.16 -4.42 -14.17
CA LEU A 40 25.48 -4.73 -15.57
C LEU A 40 24.72 -3.79 -16.53
N PHE A 41 25.13 -2.53 -16.61
CA PHE A 41 24.95 -1.72 -17.83
C PHE A 41 26.07 -0.68 -17.90
N SER A 42 27.11 -0.99 -18.68
CA SER A 42 28.11 -0.01 -19.11
C SER A 42 27.52 0.89 -20.20
N PRO A 43 27.77 2.21 -20.19
CA PRO A 43 27.39 3.05 -21.31
C PRO A 43 28.35 2.83 -22.49
N VAL A 44 27.78 2.56 -23.67
CA VAL A 44 28.50 2.62 -24.95
C VAL A 44 28.71 4.10 -25.30
N THR A 45 29.96 4.51 -25.36
CA THR A 45 30.39 5.81 -25.92
C THR A 45 30.24 5.75 -27.44
N VAL A 46 29.31 6.54 -27.99
CA VAL A 46 29.21 6.73 -29.45
C VAL A 46 30.12 7.90 -29.84
N GLN A 47 31.16 7.58 -30.60
CA GLN A 47 32.10 8.52 -31.18
C GLN A 47 31.50 9.17 -32.43
N ALA A 48 31.45 10.49 -32.47
CA ALA A 48 30.95 11.25 -33.62
C ALA A 48 32.00 11.24 -34.75
N GLY A 49 31.66 10.62 -35.88
CA GLY A 49 32.38 10.74 -37.15
C GLY A 49 31.81 11.85 -38.05
N PRO A 50 32.55 12.30 -39.06
CA PRO A 50 32.31 13.57 -39.75
C PRO A 50 31.12 13.52 -40.72
N THR A 51 30.50 14.68 -40.86
CA THR A 51 29.35 14.98 -41.71
C THR A 51 29.64 14.77 -43.19
N ALA A 52 29.05 13.75 -43.80
CA ALA A 52 28.94 13.63 -45.25
C ALA A 52 27.57 14.16 -45.70
N ASN A 53 27.58 15.24 -46.48
CA ASN A 53 26.40 15.76 -47.17
C ASN A 53 25.99 14.77 -48.27
N VAL A 54 24.94 13.98 -48.01
CA VAL A 54 24.27 13.16 -49.04
C VAL A 54 22.97 13.87 -49.40
N SER A 55 22.91 14.43 -50.61
CA SER A 55 21.66 14.92 -51.20
C SER A 55 20.78 13.73 -51.57
N VAL A 56 19.71 13.50 -50.81
CA VAL A 56 18.70 12.49 -51.12
C VAL A 56 17.66 13.12 -52.06
N PRO A 57 17.32 12.50 -53.20
CA PRO A 57 16.29 13.04 -54.09
C PRO A 57 14.92 12.95 -53.42
N ALA A 58 14.08 13.94 -53.67
CA ALA A 58 12.71 14.01 -53.17
C ALA A 58 11.87 12.85 -53.73
N ALA A 59 11.74 11.78 -52.94
CA ALA A 59 10.78 10.72 -53.20
C ALA A 59 9.37 11.27 -53.01
N ALA A 60 8.56 11.19 -54.06
CA ALA A 60 7.16 11.59 -54.07
C ALA A 60 6.42 10.90 -52.91
N ALA A 61 5.77 11.71 -52.06
CA ALA A 61 4.92 11.25 -50.97
C ALA A 61 3.77 10.42 -51.54
N GLN A 62 3.85 9.10 -51.37
CA GLN A 62 2.70 8.23 -51.59
C GLN A 62 1.59 8.62 -50.59
N PRO A 63 0.32 8.67 -51.01
CA PRO A 63 -0.78 8.93 -50.09
C PRO A 63 -0.73 7.87 -48.99
N PHE A 64 -0.62 8.32 -47.73
CA PHE A 64 -0.70 7.45 -46.56
C PHE A 64 -1.98 6.62 -46.69
N GLY A 65 -1.80 5.31 -46.93
CA GLY A 65 -2.90 4.35 -46.92
C GLY A 65 -3.67 4.48 -45.62
N SER A 66 -4.97 4.26 -45.71
CA SER A 66 -5.94 4.25 -44.61
C SER A 66 -5.30 3.79 -43.29
N SER A 67 -5.30 4.68 -42.30
CA SER A 67 -4.71 4.45 -40.99
C SER A 67 -5.06 3.05 -40.47
N PRO A 68 -4.07 2.23 -40.07
CA PRO A 68 -4.37 0.95 -39.47
C PRO A 68 -5.30 1.17 -38.28
N SER A 69 -6.46 0.51 -38.31
CA SER A 69 -7.39 0.50 -37.20
C SER A 69 -6.75 -0.29 -36.05
N PHE A 70 -6.04 0.40 -35.18
CA PHE A 70 -5.53 -0.18 -33.94
C PHE A 70 -6.73 -0.45 -33.03
N LEU A 71 -7.18 -1.70 -32.99
CA LEU A 71 -8.11 -2.15 -31.95
C LEU A 71 -7.38 -2.05 -30.61
N LEU A 72 -7.86 -1.19 -29.72
CA LEU A 72 -7.34 -1.09 -28.37
C LEU A 72 -7.52 -2.44 -27.66
N PRO A 73 -6.51 -2.92 -26.91
CA PRO A 73 -6.68 -4.13 -26.14
C PRO A 73 -7.81 -3.97 -25.11
N PRO A 74 -8.54 -5.05 -24.77
CA PRO A 74 -9.57 -5.00 -23.76
C PRO A 74 -9.04 -4.48 -22.41
N LEU A 75 -9.85 -3.75 -21.65
CA LEU A 75 -9.45 -3.18 -20.36
C LEU A 75 -8.86 -4.22 -19.39
N HIS A 76 -9.40 -5.44 -19.40
CA HIS A 76 -8.86 -6.54 -18.58
C HIS A 76 -7.42 -6.92 -18.96
N TRP A 77 -7.10 -6.91 -20.26
CA TRP A 77 -5.74 -7.15 -20.73
C TRP A 77 -4.82 -6.04 -20.22
N ILE A 78 -5.21 -4.77 -20.35
CA ILE A 78 -4.39 -3.65 -19.85
C ILE A 78 -4.15 -3.81 -18.33
N ARG A 79 -5.20 -4.07 -17.54
CA ARG A 79 -5.10 -4.21 -16.08
C ARG A 79 -4.14 -5.31 -15.61
N THR A 80 -3.87 -6.31 -16.46
CA THR A 80 -2.97 -7.44 -16.14
C THR A 80 -1.57 -7.30 -16.74
N HIS A 81 -1.34 -6.28 -17.59
CA HIS A 81 -0.09 -6.10 -18.35
C HIS A 81 0.67 -4.81 -17.98
N LEU A 82 0.36 -4.17 -16.85
CA LEU A 82 1.09 -2.99 -16.33
C LEU A 82 2.26 -3.37 -15.39
N GLY A 83 2.63 -4.66 -15.36
CA GLY A 83 3.69 -5.19 -14.50
C GLY A 83 3.45 -4.87 -13.02
N THR A 84 4.43 -4.26 -12.37
CA THR A 84 4.35 -3.89 -10.94
C THR A 84 3.40 -2.72 -10.63
N LYS A 85 2.74 -2.16 -11.66
CA LYS A 85 1.74 -1.08 -11.55
C LYS A 85 0.32 -1.58 -11.75
N SER A 86 0.14 -2.86 -12.05
CA SER A 86 -1.18 -3.49 -12.13
C SER A 86 -1.92 -3.34 -10.79
N PRO A 87 -3.20 -2.93 -10.80
CA PRO A 87 -4.01 -2.88 -9.58
C PRO A 87 -4.07 -4.23 -8.88
N TYR A 88 -4.27 -4.24 -7.56
CA TYR A 88 -4.46 -5.48 -6.84
C TYR A 88 -5.76 -6.16 -7.32
N PRO A 89 -5.74 -7.44 -7.73
CA PRO A 89 -6.87 -8.06 -8.41
C PRO A 89 -7.89 -8.62 -7.41
N HIS A 90 -8.56 -7.73 -6.68
CA HIS A 90 -9.51 -8.06 -5.61
C HIS A 90 -10.54 -9.13 -6.00
N GLU A 91 -11.13 -8.99 -7.19
CA GLU A 91 -12.17 -9.86 -7.73
C GLU A 91 -11.72 -11.32 -7.91
N SER A 92 -10.43 -11.55 -8.14
CA SER A 92 -9.87 -12.89 -8.35
C SER A 92 -9.44 -13.59 -7.05
N ARG A 93 -9.50 -12.90 -5.91
CA ARG A 93 -8.99 -13.44 -4.65
C ARG A 93 -10.08 -14.25 -3.94
N PRO A 94 -9.72 -15.39 -3.32
CA PRO A 94 -10.66 -16.16 -2.53
C PRO A 94 -11.33 -15.31 -1.46
N VAL A 95 -12.65 -15.41 -1.38
CA VAL A 95 -13.47 -14.79 -0.34
C VAL A 95 -14.11 -15.91 0.49
N GLY A 96 -14.22 -15.68 1.79
CA GLY A 96 -14.81 -16.65 2.72
C GLY A 96 -13.76 -17.43 3.52
N PRO A 97 -14.22 -18.33 4.41
CA PRO A 97 -13.36 -19.04 5.35
C PRO A 97 -12.34 -19.93 4.63
N LEU A 98 -11.24 -20.22 5.32
CA LEU A 98 -10.25 -21.23 4.92
C LEU A 98 -10.95 -22.60 4.83
N LYS A 99 -10.81 -23.31 3.70
CA LYS A 99 -11.48 -24.61 3.45
C LYS A 99 -10.50 -25.75 3.18
N ASP A 100 -9.23 -25.42 3.06
CA ASP A 100 -8.14 -26.24 2.53
C ASP A 100 -7.22 -26.81 3.62
N THR A 101 -7.60 -26.70 4.90
CA THR A 101 -6.87 -27.34 6.01
C THR A 101 -7.03 -28.86 5.93
N PRO A 102 -5.93 -29.65 5.84
CA PRO A 102 -6.01 -31.10 5.79
C PRO A 102 -6.66 -31.72 7.03
N LYS A 103 -7.33 -32.87 6.85
CA LYS A 103 -7.99 -33.58 7.96
C LYS A 103 -6.96 -33.96 9.04
N GLY A 104 -7.27 -33.64 10.29
CA GLY A 104 -6.40 -33.91 11.44
C GLY A 104 -5.34 -32.83 11.72
N TYR A 105 -5.30 -31.77 10.92
CA TYR A 105 -4.41 -30.62 11.13
C TYR A 105 -5.23 -29.37 11.50
N GLU A 106 -4.62 -28.47 12.25
CA GLU A 106 -5.17 -27.14 12.51
C GLU A 106 -4.14 -26.06 12.18
N LEU A 107 -4.64 -24.91 11.73
CA LEU A 107 -3.83 -23.71 11.59
C LEU A 107 -3.54 -23.17 13.00
N VAL A 108 -2.27 -22.83 13.28
CA VAL A 108 -1.84 -22.31 14.60
C VAL A 108 -1.18 -20.94 14.54
N GLN A 109 -0.70 -20.52 13.37
CA GLN A 109 0.04 -19.26 13.21
C GLN A 109 -0.16 -18.68 11.81
N LEU A 110 -0.10 -17.35 11.71
CA LEU A 110 -0.22 -16.62 10.46
C LEU A 110 0.90 -15.60 10.32
N HIS A 111 1.51 -15.57 9.13
CA HIS A 111 2.43 -14.51 8.72
C HIS A 111 1.94 -13.94 7.39
N LEU A 112 1.77 -12.62 7.34
CA LEU A 112 1.43 -11.91 6.10
C LEU A 112 2.54 -10.91 5.79
N ILE A 113 3.15 -11.08 4.62
CA ILE A 113 4.02 -10.06 4.03
C ILE A 113 3.23 -9.41 2.89
N CYS A 114 2.99 -8.11 3.00
CA CYS A 114 2.24 -7.35 2.02
C CYS A 114 3.06 -6.16 1.50
N ARG A 115 2.98 -5.92 0.19
CA ARG A 115 3.48 -4.68 -0.39
C ARG A 115 2.53 -3.53 0.00
N HIS A 116 3.06 -2.31 0.01
CA HIS A 116 2.20 -1.13 0.07
C HIS A 116 1.13 -1.14 -1.04
N GLY A 117 0.02 -0.46 -0.81
CA GLY A 117 -1.08 -0.34 -1.77
C GLY A 117 -0.76 0.55 -2.96
N THR A 118 -1.77 0.77 -3.80
CA THR A 118 -1.70 1.70 -4.93
C THR A 118 -1.22 3.09 -4.47
N ARG A 119 -0.24 3.65 -5.18
CA ARG A 119 0.40 4.92 -4.83
C ARG A 119 0.32 5.90 -5.98
N TYR A 120 0.47 7.19 -5.66
CA TYR A 120 0.78 8.18 -6.67
C TYR A 120 2.14 7.89 -7.33
N PRO A 121 2.32 8.32 -8.59
CA PRO A 121 3.64 8.38 -9.22
C PRO A 121 4.65 9.13 -8.32
N ASP A 122 5.95 8.94 -8.56
CA ASP A 122 6.91 9.85 -7.95
C ASP A 122 6.77 11.26 -8.58
N SER A 123 7.27 12.29 -7.88
CA SER A 123 7.09 13.67 -8.29
C SER A 123 7.69 13.98 -9.67
N GLU A 124 8.79 13.31 -10.04
CA GLU A 124 9.43 13.49 -11.35
C GLU A 124 8.53 12.96 -12.47
N LYS A 125 7.93 11.77 -12.30
CA LYS A 125 6.96 11.22 -13.26
C LYS A 125 5.71 12.07 -13.36
N SER A 126 5.19 12.60 -12.25
CA SER A 126 4.08 13.54 -12.26
C SER A 126 4.35 14.77 -13.13
N VAL A 127 5.53 15.39 -12.96
CA VAL A 127 5.96 16.52 -13.82
C VAL A 127 6.12 16.08 -15.28
N GLY A 128 6.62 14.86 -15.50
CA GLY A 128 6.72 14.27 -16.84
C GLY A 128 5.37 14.14 -17.54
N PHE A 129 4.32 13.71 -16.84
CA PHE A 129 2.97 13.62 -17.39
C PHE A 129 2.43 14.99 -17.81
N LYS A 130 2.65 16.02 -17.00
CA LYS A 130 2.29 17.40 -17.35
C LYS A 130 3.00 17.87 -18.62
N LYS A 131 4.33 17.71 -18.67
CA LYS A 131 5.13 18.12 -19.84
C LYS A 131 4.70 17.39 -21.11
N MET A 132 4.34 16.10 -20.99
CA MET A 132 3.80 15.32 -22.09
C MET A 132 2.44 15.89 -22.54
N ALA A 133 1.52 16.11 -21.61
CA ALA A 133 0.21 16.70 -21.91
C ALA A 133 0.34 18.06 -22.60
N ASP A 134 1.20 18.95 -22.09
CA ASP A 134 1.46 20.28 -22.66
C ASP A 134 1.98 20.21 -24.10
N LYS A 135 2.86 19.26 -24.42
CA LYS A 135 3.36 19.05 -25.79
C LYS A 135 2.27 18.55 -26.74
N LEU A 136 1.29 17.82 -26.23
CA LEU A 136 0.23 17.21 -27.03
C LEU A 136 -0.99 18.13 -27.24
N LYS A 137 -1.14 19.22 -26.48
CA LYS A 137 -2.28 20.15 -26.58
C LYS A 137 -2.55 20.70 -27.98
N GLY A 138 -1.49 20.91 -28.78
CA GLY A 138 -1.60 21.43 -30.15
C GLY A 138 -1.78 20.36 -31.23
N VAL A 139 -1.70 19.08 -30.86
CA VAL A 139 -1.70 17.97 -31.83
C VAL A 139 -3.13 17.51 -32.06
N LYS A 140 -3.57 17.53 -33.33
CA LYS A 140 -4.85 16.96 -33.74
C LYS A 140 -4.66 15.47 -34.03
N LEU A 141 -5.05 14.63 -33.07
CA LEU A 141 -5.07 13.18 -33.21
C LEU A 141 -6.52 12.69 -33.14
N PRO A 142 -7.10 12.23 -34.27
CA PRO A 142 -8.43 11.65 -34.29
C PRO A 142 -8.58 10.54 -33.24
N GLY A 143 -9.58 10.65 -32.36
CA GLY A 143 -9.83 9.69 -31.28
C GLY A 143 -9.05 9.95 -29.97
N PHE A 144 -8.22 10.99 -29.93
CA PHE A 144 -7.44 11.39 -28.75
C PHE A 144 -7.68 12.87 -28.38
N GLU A 145 -8.82 13.43 -28.78
CA GLU A 145 -9.20 14.81 -28.50
C GLU A 145 -9.25 15.10 -27.00
N TRP A 146 -9.46 14.09 -26.17
CA TRP A 146 -9.46 14.18 -24.71
C TRP A 146 -8.12 14.64 -24.13
N ILE A 147 -6.99 14.44 -24.83
CA ILE A 147 -5.66 14.82 -24.33
C ILE A 147 -5.56 16.33 -24.11
N LYS A 148 -6.26 17.13 -24.92
CA LYS A 148 -6.22 18.60 -24.84
C LYS A 148 -6.70 19.11 -23.47
N ASP A 149 -7.66 18.39 -22.88
CA ASP A 149 -8.33 18.73 -21.63
C ASP A 149 -7.89 17.81 -20.48
N TRP A 150 -6.89 16.94 -20.69
CA TRP A 150 -6.48 15.96 -19.69
C TRP A 150 -5.88 16.65 -18.46
N PRO A 151 -6.52 16.54 -17.26
CA PRO A 151 -6.13 17.31 -16.09
C PRO A 151 -5.01 16.62 -15.31
N SER A 152 -3.85 16.41 -15.95
CA SER A 152 -2.74 15.63 -15.38
C SER A 152 -2.27 16.11 -14.01
N ASP A 153 -2.28 17.43 -13.77
CA ASP A 153 -1.83 18.02 -12.50
C ASP A 153 -2.80 17.79 -11.35
N ALA A 154 -4.10 17.73 -11.64
CA ALA A 154 -5.12 17.42 -10.66
C ALA A 154 -5.12 15.92 -10.32
N LEU A 155 -4.91 15.06 -11.33
CA LEU A 155 -4.86 13.61 -11.16
C LEU A 155 -3.56 13.13 -10.49
N TYR A 156 -2.42 13.73 -10.85
CA TYR A 156 -1.09 13.33 -10.40
C TYR A 156 -0.27 14.49 -9.84
N PRO A 157 -0.74 15.18 -8.78
CA PRO A 157 -0.04 16.34 -8.23
C PRO A 157 1.36 15.94 -7.73
N PRO A 158 2.45 16.62 -8.14
CA PRO A 158 3.81 16.29 -7.71
C PRO A 158 4.01 16.30 -6.19
N ALA A 159 3.23 17.11 -5.46
CA ALA A 159 3.23 17.18 -4.00
C ALA A 159 2.78 15.87 -3.32
N ARG A 160 2.03 15.00 -4.02
CA ARG A 160 1.64 13.67 -3.53
C ARG A 160 2.62 12.58 -3.98
N GLY A 161 3.78 12.96 -4.50
CA GLY A 161 4.78 12.03 -5.03
C GLY A 161 5.11 10.89 -4.06
N ASN A 162 5.00 9.65 -4.53
CA ASN A 162 5.23 8.43 -3.72
C ASN A 162 4.32 8.22 -2.50
N LEU A 163 3.34 9.08 -2.26
CA LEU A 163 2.34 8.88 -1.20
C LEU A 163 1.37 7.78 -1.60
N LEU A 164 0.80 7.12 -0.60
CA LEU A 164 -0.28 6.17 -0.81
C LEU A 164 -1.48 6.93 -1.40
N SER A 165 -2.19 6.29 -2.33
CA SER A 165 -3.41 6.84 -2.90
C SER A 165 -4.63 6.37 -2.11
N VAL A 166 -5.77 7.03 -2.28
CA VAL A 166 -7.05 6.61 -1.69
C VAL A 166 -7.39 5.16 -2.10
N GLN A 167 -7.11 4.79 -3.35
CA GLN A 167 -7.26 3.42 -3.82
C GLN A 167 -6.34 2.46 -3.05
N GLY A 168 -5.10 2.87 -2.76
CA GLY A 168 -4.16 2.06 -1.98
C GLY A 168 -4.61 1.82 -0.54
N ASP A 169 -5.21 2.82 0.10
CA ASP A 169 -5.84 2.65 1.41
C ASP A 169 -6.99 1.64 1.34
N ALA A 170 -7.87 1.79 0.35
CA ALA A 170 -8.99 0.87 0.12
C ALA A 170 -8.51 -0.57 -0.16
N ASP A 171 -7.45 -0.73 -0.96
CA ASP A 171 -6.86 -2.02 -1.28
C ASP A 171 -6.48 -2.77 0.00
N LEU A 172 -5.75 -2.10 0.91
CA LEU A 172 -5.25 -2.73 2.13
C LEU A 172 -6.35 -2.98 3.15
N TYR A 173 -7.30 -2.05 3.30
CA TYR A 173 -8.49 -2.26 4.11
C TYR A 173 -9.25 -3.51 3.65
N GLN A 174 -9.50 -3.65 2.35
CA GLN A 174 -10.18 -4.82 1.80
C GLN A 174 -9.36 -6.10 1.97
N ILE A 175 -8.02 -6.03 1.84
CA ILE A 175 -7.14 -7.17 2.16
C ILE A 175 -7.29 -7.58 3.63
N GLY A 176 -7.28 -6.62 4.57
CA GLY A 176 -7.49 -6.85 6.00
C GLY A 176 -8.81 -7.56 6.29
N ARG A 177 -9.92 -7.07 5.73
CA ARG A 177 -11.24 -7.69 5.88
C ARG A 177 -11.27 -9.13 5.39
N ARG A 178 -10.77 -9.37 4.18
CA ARG A 178 -10.71 -10.74 3.61
C ARG A 178 -9.84 -11.65 4.46
N PHE A 179 -8.73 -11.13 4.97
CA PHE A 179 -7.83 -11.89 5.84
C PHE A 179 -8.54 -12.30 7.14
N ALA A 180 -9.26 -11.38 7.79
CA ALA A 180 -10.05 -11.67 8.99
C ALA A 180 -11.15 -12.72 8.74
N ILE A 181 -11.88 -12.59 7.63
CA ILE A 181 -12.92 -13.57 7.24
C ILE A 181 -12.31 -14.94 6.96
N ARG A 182 -11.20 -14.97 6.22
CA ARG A 182 -10.57 -16.23 5.80
C ARG A 182 -10.05 -17.02 7.00
N TYR A 183 -9.45 -16.35 7.97
CA TYR A 183 -8.83 -17.01 9.11
C TYR A 183 -9.63 -16.91 10.40
N LYS A 184 -10.94 -16.65 10.29
CA LYS A 184 -11.84 -16.44 11.43
C LYS A 184 -11.71 -17.54 12.50
N THR A 185 -11.64 -18.81 12.11
CA THR A 185 -11.53 -19.93 13.06
C THR A 185 -10.30 -19.84 13.97
N LEU A 186 -9.12 -19.52 13.44
CA LEU A 186 -7.92 -19.30 14.25
C LEU A 186 -8.08 -18.06 15.13
N LEU A 187 -8.60 -17.00 14.52
CA LEU A 187 -8.73 -15.67 15.08
C LEU A 187 -9.80 -15.57 16.19
N ASP A 188 -10.80 -16.47 16.18
CA ASP A 188 -11.77 -16.64 17.26
C ASP A 188 -11.19 -17.48 18.41
N LYS A 189 -10.35 -18.48 18.08
CA LYS A 189 -9.67 -19.33 19.07
C LYS A 189 -8.64 -18.55 19.89
N TYR A 190 -8.00 -17.56 19.26
CA TYR A 190 -7.02 -16.66 19.87
C TYR A 190 -7.50 -15.20 19.76
N PRO A 191 -8.27 -14.71 20.75
CA PRO A 191 -8.69 -13.31 20.83
C PRO A 191 -7.49 -12.35 20.75
N TYR A 192 -7.78 -11.08 20.46
CA TYR A 192 -6.73 -10.07 20.35
C TYR A 192 -5.96 -9.92 21.67
N ASP A 193 -4.63 -10.04 21.58
CA ASP A 193 -3.70 -9.67 22.63
C ASP A 193 -2.52 -8.96 21.97
N ALA A 194 -2.15 -7.79 22.50
CA ALA A 194 -1.07 -6.98 21.98
C ALA A 194 0.29 -7.72 21.97
N ASN A 195 0.46 -8.76 22.79
CA ASN A 195 1.67 -9.58 22.82
C ASN A 195 1.69 -10.69 21.75
N SER A 196 0.54 -11.07 21.20
CA SER A 196 0.43 -12.14 20.21
C SER A 196 0.19 -11.64 18.77
N TYR A 197 -0.19 -10.36 18.62
CA TYR A 197 -0.41 -9.72 17.32
C TYR A 197 0.68 -8.68 17.03
N GLU A 198 1.59 -9.02 16.11
CA GLU A 198 2.65 -8.12 15.68
C GLU A 198 2.33 -7.48 14.31
N PHE A 199 2.36 -6.16 14.26
CA PHE A 199 2.27 -5.39 13.02
C PHE A 199 3.57 -4.62 12.80
N ALA A 200 4.33 -5.03 11.77
CA ALA A 200 5.57 -4.38 11.39
C ALA A 200 5.44 -3.71 10.02
N SER A 201 6.14 -2.60 9.82
CA SER A 201 6.24 -1.94 8.52
C SER A 201 7.64 -1.38 8.28
N SER A 202 8.03 -1.24 7.01
CA SER A 202 9.26 -0.53 6.68
C SER A 202 9.12 0.97 6.99
N ALA A 203 10.24 1.67 7.18
CA ALA A 203 10.30 3.12 7.44
C ALA A 203 9.98 3.96 6.18
N LYS A 204 8.82 3.74 5.57
CA LYS A 204 8.26 4.48 4.44
C LYS A 204 6.81 4.82 4.74
N SER A 205 6.43 6.09 4.61
CA SER A 205 5.08 6.59 4.91
C SER A 205 3.97 5.73 4.30
N ARG A 206 4.07 5.42 3.00
CA ARG A 206 3.10 4.57 2.29
C ARG A 206 2.97 3.15 2.86
N SER A 207 4.04 2.59 3.43
CA SER A 207 4.02 1.24 4.02
C SER A 207 3.37 1.27 5.40
N LEU A 208 3.64 2.30 6.18
CA LEU A 208 2.98 2.54 7.46
C LEU A 208 1.47 2.77 7.27
N GLN A 209 1.08 3.63 6.32
CA GLN A 209 -0.33 3.86 5.98
C GLN A 209 -1.02 2.59 5.48
N SER A 210 -0.32 1.80 4.67
CA SER A 210 -0.82 0.49 4.22
C SER A 210 -1.05 -0.47 5.39
N ALA A 211 -0.11 -0.55 6.33
CA ALA A 211 -0.27 -1.37 7.54
C ALA A 211 -1.45 -0.90 8.40
N TYR A 212 -1.63 0.42 8.52
CA TYR A 212 -2.79 1.01 9.19
C TYR A 212 -4.11 0.63 8.49
N GLY A 213 -4.23 0.85 7.17
CA GLY A 213 -5.42 0.48 6.41
C GLY A 213 -5.76 -1.01 6.53
N PHE A 214 -4.74 -1.88 6.46
CA PHE A 214 -4.91 -3.31 6.72
C PHE A 214 -5.45 -3.58 8.13
N SER A 215 -4.86 -2.98 9.16
CA SER A 215 -5.27 -3.18 10.55
C SER A 215 -6.72 -2.76 10.79
N VAL A 216 -7.17 -1.65 10.19
CA VAL A 216 -8.56 -1.18 10.28
C VAL A 216 -9.51 -2.23 9.70
N GLY A 217 -9.24 -2.74 8.50
CA GLY A 217 -10.07 -3.78 7.87
C GLY A 217 -9.99 -5.13 8.60
N PHE A 218 -8.84 -5.46 9.19
CA PHE A 218 -8.63 -6.70 9.92
C PHE A 218 -9.38 -6.77 11.24
N PHE A 219 -9.48 -5.64 11.96
CA PHE A 219 -10.16 -5.54 13.26
C PHE A 219 -11.61 -5.05 13.17
N GLU A 220 -12.09 -4.73 11.97
CA GLU A 220 -13.46 -4.29 11.76
C GLU A 220 -14.47 -5.33 12.30
N GLY A 221 -15.36 -4.88 13.19
CA GLY A 221 -16.38 -5.73 13.80
C GLY A 221 -15.85 -6.79 14.78
N ARG A 222 -14.56 -6.75 15.14
CA ARG A 222 -13.94 -7.70 16.08
C ARG A 222 -13.61 -7.12 17.45
N LEU A 223 -13.50 -5.79 17.55
CA LEU A 223 -13.20 -5.09 18.80
C LEU A 223 -14.45 -4.72 19.62
N SER A 224 -15.65 -4.98 19.10
CA SER A 224 -16.92 -4.71 19.79
C SER A 224 -17.24 -5.70 20.91
N ASP A 225 -16.58 -6.86 20.88
CA ASP A 225 -16.86 -7.98 21.77
C ASP A 225 -15.85 -8.04 22.93
N ASP A 226 -14.83 -7.16 22.91
CA ASP A 226 -14.12 -6.68 24.09
C ASP A 226 -15.04 -5.75 24.91
N SER A 227 -16.23 -6.25 25.27
CA SER A 227 -16.80 -5.85 26.55
C SER A 227 -15.77 -6.31 27.56
N GLY A 228 -14.92 -5.38 27.99
CA GLY A 228 -13.79 -5.67 28.85
C GLY A 228 -14.18 -6.67 29.92
N SER A 229 -13.20 -7.49 30.30
CA SER A 229 -12.98 -7.84 31.71
C SER A 229 -13.91 -7.01 32.60
N ALA A 230 -14.80 -7.67 33.34
CA ALA A 230 -15.88 -7.07 34.13
C ALA A 230 -15.44 -5.99 35.16
N VAL A 231 -14.19 -5.56 35.09
CA VAL A 231 -13.49 -4.58 35.90
C VAL A 231 -13.56 -3.14 35.31
N GLU A 232 -13.84 -2.93 34.03
CA GLU A 232 -13.69 -1.57 33.42
C GLU A 232 -14.91 -1.03 32.65
N LYS A 233 -16.12 -1.26 33.17
CA LYS A 233 -17.32 -0.52 32.73
C LYS A 233 -17.29 0.91 33.28
N GLY A 234 -16.52 1.80 32.66
CA GLY A 234 -16.51 3.20 33.09
C GLY A 234 -15.96 4.27 32.14
N VAL A 235 -14.96 4.00 31.30
CA VAL A 235 -14.14 5.13 30.80
C VAL A 235 -13.87 5.19 29.28
N ILE A 236 -14.11 4.15 28.49
CA ILE A 236 -13.85 4.25 27.04
C ILE A 236 -15.16 4.45 26.28
N GLY A 237 -15.45 5.72 25.96
CA GLY A 237 -16.58 6.13 25.13
C GLY A 237 -16.64 5.34 23.83
N LYS A 238 -17.87 5.07 23.38
CA LYS A 238 -18.15 4.41 22.10
C LYS A 238 -17.25 5.01 21.01
N ARG A 239 -16.33 4.21 20.47
CA ARG A 239 -15.51 4.60 19.33
C ARG A 239 -16.47 5.01 18.20
N PRO A 240 -16.33 6.19 17.58
CA PRO A 240 -17.21 6.57 16.49
C PRO A 240 -17.15 5.48 15.40
N PRO A 241 -18.29 5.12 14.79
CA PRO A 241 -18.28 4.19 13.67
C PRO A 241 -17.33 4.75 12.62
N VAL A 242 -16.29 3.97 12.27
CA VAL A 242 -15.50 4.25 11.08
C VAL A 242 -16.48 4.12 9.94
N GLN A 243 -16.88 5.26 9.37
CA GLN A 243 -17.79 5.29 8.24
C GLN A 243 -17.20 4.39 7.16
N PRO A 244 -17.92 3.36 6.67
CA PRO A 244 -17.47 2.61 5.52
C PRO A 244 -17.25 3.63 4.40
N VAL A 245 -16.02 3.74 3.92
CA VAL A 245 -15.73 4.56 2.74
C VAL A 245 -16.51 3.91 1.60
N ASP A 246 -17.57 4.57 1.16
CA ASP A 246 -18.35 4.14 0.02
C ASP A 246 -17.48 4.24 -1.23
N ILE A 247 -16.95 3.09 -1.64
CA ILE A 247 -16.02 2.95 -2.76
C ILE A 247 -16.73 3.27 -4.09
N SER A 248 -18.07 3.28 -4.12
CA SER A 248 -18.84 3.69 -5.30
C SER A 248 -18.81 5.21 -5.55
N MET A 249 -18.32 6.00 -4.59
CA MET A 249 -18.18 7.46 -4.71
C MET A 249 -16.77 7.92 -5.13
N LEU A 250 -15.84 7.01 -5.36
CA LEU A 250 -14.54 7.37 -5.94
C LEU A 250 -14.70 7.51 -7.47
N PRO A 251 -14.32 8.66 -8.06
CA PRO A 251 -14.37 8.81 -9.51
C PRO A 251 -13.44 7.76 -10.13
N LEU A 252 -14.03 6.94 -11.02
CA LEU A 252 -13.33 5.98 -11.88
C LEU A 252 -12.26 6.66 -12.75
#